data_AF-A0A2P8FIB6-F1
#
_entry.id   AF-A0A2P8FIB6-F1
#
_cell.length_a   1.000
_cell.length_b   1.000
_cell.length_c   1.000
_cell.angle_alpha   90.00
_cell.angle_beta   90.00
_cell.angle_gamma   90.00
#
_symmetry.space_group_name_H-M   'P 1'
#
loop_
_entity.id
_entity.type
_entity.pdbx_description
1 polymer ?
#
loop_
_entity_poly.entity_id
_entity_poly.type
_entity_poly.pdbx_seq_one_letter_code
_entity_poly.pdbx_strand_id
1 'polypeptide(L)'
;MQFTEKGLPRQINFPEGNIMAGLPRLKNKENFYKLVIHELGHNMGLQHCPVPTCYMRDAKGGDPTGEEKAFCKKCAAYLQKKGWKL
;
A
#
# COMPACT_ATOMS: atom_id res chain seq x y z
N MET A 1 -1.96 12.51 26.09
CA MET A 1 -2.87 12.04 25.01
C MET A 1 -3.03 10.54 25.19
N GLN A 2 -4.18 10.09 25.70
CA GLN A 2 -4.49 8.67 25.92
C GLN A 2 -5.38 8.21 24.76
N PHE A 3 -4.97 7.17 24.04
CA PHE A 3 -5.80 6.48 23.06
C PHE A 3 -6.32 5.20 23.71
N THR A 4 -7.64 5.06 23.79
CA THR A 4 -8.35 4.01 24.53
C THR A 4 -8.39 2.68 23.76
N GLU A 5 -8.18 1.59 24.50
CA GLU A 5 -7.96 0.22 24.05
C GLU A 5 -9.23 -0.59 23.70
N LYS A 6 -9.98 -0.22 22.65
CA LYS A 6 -11.10 -1.08 22.21
C LYS A 6 -11.12 -1.31 20.71
N GLY A 7 -10.66 -2.51 20.30
CA GLY A 7 -11.25 -3.23 19.17
C GLY A 7 -10.48 -3.34 17.86
N LEU A 8 -9.13 -3.32 17.85
CA LEU A 8 -8.39 -3.80 16.67
C LEU A 8 -8.39 -5.35 16.63
N PRO A 9 -8.91 -5.99 15.58
CA PRO A 9 -8.81 -7.44 15.47
C PRO A 9 -7.35 -7.85 15.26
N ARG A 10 -6.89 -8.65 16.24
CA ARG A 10 -5.88 -9.72 16.21
C ARG A 10 -4.67 -9.53 15.27
N GLN A 11 -3.49 -9.43 15.91
CA GLN A 11 -2.19 -9.90 15.43
C GLN A 11 -2.14 -10.18 13.92
N ILE A 12 -1.76 -9.16 13.15
CA ILE A 12 -1.34 -9.31 11.77
C ILE A 12 -0.09 -10.20 11.76
N ASN A 13 -0.28 -11.51 11.55
CA ASN A 13 0.78 -12.41 11.12
C ASN A 13 1.22 -11.94 9.74
N PHE A 14 2.39 -11.30 9.67
CA PHE A 14 3.00 -10.84 8.43
C PHE A 14 3.59 -12.05 7.70
N PRO A 15 3.03 -12.50 6.57
CA PRO A 15 3.74 -13.44 5.70
C PRO A 15 4.92 -12.69 5.05
N GLU A 16 5.98 -13.42 4.75
CA GLU A 16 7.30 -12.92 4.33
C GLU A 16 7.27 -12.05 3.07
N GLY A 17 6.97 -10.77 3.23
CA GLY A 17 7.10 -9.72 2.23
C GLY A 17 7.82 -8.54 2.87
N ASN A 18 9.06 -8.29 2.44
CA ASN A 18 9.91 -7.24 3.01
C ASN A 18 9.29 -5.85 2.80
N ILE A 19 8.58 -5.35 3.82
CA ILE A 19 7.95 -4.01 3.96
C ILE A 19 8.93 -2.85 3.65
N MET A 20 10.24 -3.13 3.54
CA MET A 20 11.31 -2.14 3.48
C MET A 20 12.09 -2.12 2.16
N ALA A 21 11.70 -2.90 1.14
CA ALA A 21 12.46 -2.96 -0.13
C ALA A 21 12.52 -1.60 -0.87
N GLY A 22 11.55 -0.71 -0.64
CA GLY A 22 11.46 0.61 -1.28
C GLY A 22 12.17 1.76 -0.56
N LEU A 23 12.62 1.58 0.69
CA LEU A 23 13.13 2.68 1.53
C LEU A 23 14.36 3.41 0.93
N PRO A 24 15.35 2.73 0.31
CA PRO A 24 16.50 3.40 -0.28
C PRO A 24 16.18 4.30 -1.49
N ARG A 25 14.95 4.23 -2.01
CA ARG A 25 14.52 4.92 -3.24
C ARG A 25 13.63 6.13 -2.95
N LEU A 26 13.45 6.47 -1.68
CA LEU A 26 12.64 7.61 -1.25
C LEU A 26 13.39 8.92 -1.48
N LYS A 27 12.98 9.64 -2.52
CA LYS A 27 13.57 10.94 -2.89
C LYS A 27 12.76 12.12 -2.35
N ASN A 28 11.47 11.93 -2.05
CA ASN A 28 10.56 12.97 -1.59
C ASN A 28 9.40 12.38 -0.76
N LYS A 29 8.58 13.25 -0.15
CA LYS A 29 7.43 12.87 0.67
C LYS A 29 6.36 12.10 -0.12
N GLU A 30 6.20 12.41 -1.40
CA GLU A 30 5.22 11.75 -2.27
C GLU A 30 5.57 10.27 -2.48
N ASN A 31 6.84 9.96 -2.70
CA ASN A 31 7.33 8.59 -2.83
C ASN A 31 7.15 7.81 -1.52
N PHE A 32 7.33 8.47 -0.36
CA PHE A 32 7.08 7.85 0.93
C PHE A 32 5.59 7.52 1.12
N TYR A 33 4.71 8.46 0.81
CA TYR A 33 3.26 8.23 0.87
C TYR A 33 2.84 7.08 -0.04
N LYS A 34 3.36 7.04 -1.27
CA LYS A 34 3.10 5.94 -2.22
C LYS A 34 3.57 4.59 -1.70
N LEU A 35 4.79 4.51 -1.17
CA LEU A 35 5.33 3.27 -0.59
C LEU A 35 4.48 2.80 0.59
N VAL A 36 4.14 3.68 1.53
CA VAL A 36 3.31 3.32 2.69
C VAL A 36 1.95 2.79 2.23
N ILE A 37 1.29 3.45 1.27
CA ILE A 37 -0.01 3.02 0.75
C ILE A 37 0.11 1.69 -0.01
N HIS A 38 1.21 1.45 -0.73
CA HIS A 38 1.50 0.19 -1.41
C HIS A 38 1.62 -0.97 -0.42
N GLU A 39 2.46 -0.82 0.61
CA GLU A 39 2.66 -1.87 1.63
C GLU A 39 1.40 -2.09 2.47
N LEU A 40 0.65 -1.03 2.78
CA LEU A 40 -0.67 -1.17 3.41
C LEU A 40 -1.65 -1.95 2.52
N GLY A 41 -1.58 -1.78 1.20
CA GLY A 41 -2.34 -2.58 0.25
C GLY A 41 -2.01 -4.07 0.35
N HIS A 42 -0.73 -4.44 0.42
CA HIS A 42 -0.29 -5.82 0.63
C HIS A 42 -0.82 -6.39 1.96
N ASN A 43 -0.76 -5.61 3.05
CA ASN A 43 -1.34 -6.01 4.35
C ASN A 43 -2.85 -6.26 4.28
N MET A 44 -3.57 -5.64 3.34
CA MET A 44 -5.00 -5.88 3.10
C MET A 44 -5.26 -7.06 2.14
N GLY A 45 -4.21 -7.66 1.58
CA GLY A 45 -4.27 -8.79 0.66
C GLY A 45 -4.34 -8.40 -0.81
N LEU A 46 -4.04 -7.15 -1.17
CA LEU A 46 -3.86 -6.78 -2.58
C LEU A 46 -2.51 -7.30 -3.08
N GLN A 47 -2.52 -7.96 -4.23
CA GLN A 47 -1.29 -8.28 -4.96
C GLN A 47 -0.88 -7.13 -5.88
N HIS A 48 0.31 -7.23 -6.47
CA HIS A 48 0.79 -6.29 -7.48
C HIS A 48 -0.21 -6.15 -8.63
N CYS A 49 -0.44 -4.90 -9.04
CA CYS A 49 -1.37 -4.55 -10.08
C CYS A 49 -0.61 -4.23 -11.38
N PRO A 50 -1.02 -4.76 -12.55
CA PRO A 50 -0.39 -4.41 -13.81
C PRO A 50 -0.76 -3.01 -14.29
N VAL A 51 -1.70 -2.32 -13.63
CA VAL A 51 -2.16 -0.98 -14.03
C VAL A 51 -1.08 0.06 -13.71
N PRO A 52 -0.52 0.77 -14.71
CA PRO A 52 0.61 1.69 -14.54
C PRO A 52 0.36 2.85 -13.56
N THR A 53 -0.91 3.24 -13.39
CA THR A 53 -1.33 4.37 -12.57
C THR A 53 -1.80 3.97 -11.17
N CYS A 54 -1.75 2.66 -10.84
CA CYS A 54 -2.22 2.12 -9.56
C CYS A 54 -1.11 2.17 -8.50
N TYR A 55 -1.44 2.52 -7.26
CA TYR A 55 -0.48 2.43 -6.15
C TYR A 55 0.11 1.03 -5.93
N MET A 56 -0.62 -0.03 -6.31
CA MET A 56 -0.13 -1.41 -6.21
C MET A 56 0.75 -1.84 -7.40
N ARG A 57 1.15 -0.93 -8.29
CA ARG A 57 2.06 -1.27 -9.39
C ARG A 57 3.40 -1.76 -8.85
N ASP A 58 3.91 -2.85 -9.40
CA ASP A 58 5.27 -3.30 -9.13
C ASP A 58 6.27 -2.36 -9.82
N ALA A 59 7.24 -1.85 -9.04
CA ALA A 59 8.32 -0.99 -9.53
C ALA A 59 9.38 -1.77 -10.35
N LYS A 60 9.30 -3.10 -10.47
CA LYS A 60 10.23 -3.97 -11.22
C LYS A 60 11.72 -3.67 -10.95
N GLY A 61 12.05 -3.25 -9.74
CA GLY A 61 13.42 -2.88 -9.40
C GLY A 61 13.90 -1.51 -9.92
N GLY A 62 13.07 -0.74 -10.62
CA GLY A 62 13.34 0.65 -11.07
C GLY A 62 12.71 1.74 -10.19
N ASP A 63 12.91 3.00 -10.59
CA ASP A 63 12.19 4.14 -10.03
C ASP A 63 10.73 4.12 -10.53
N PRO A 64 9.71 4.10 -9.66
CA PRO A 64 8.32 4.28 -10.09
C PRO A 64 8.23 5.63 -10.80
N THR A 65 7.66 5.66 -12.00
CA THR A 65 7.66 6.79 -12.94
C THR A 65 6.88 8.01 -12.40
N GLY A 66 6.34 7.93 -11.19
CA GLY A 66 5.54 8.96 -10.56
C GLY A 66 4.10 9.00 -11.08
N GLU A 67 3.75 8.10 -11.98
CA GLU A 67 2.44 8.02 -12.64
C GLU A 67 1.34 7.47 -11.72
N GLU A 68 1.71 6.84 -10.60
CA GLU A 68 0.78 6.32 -9.61
C GLU A 68 0.15 7.45 -8.82
N LYS A 69 -1.17 7.63 -8.98
CA LYS A 69 -1.94 8.72 -8.35
C LYS A 69 -3.12 8.24 -7.52
N ALA A 70 -3.54 6.99 -7.67
CA ALA A 70 -4.68 6.43 -6.98
C ALA A 70 -4.66 4.89 -7.03
N PHE A 71 -5.54 4.24 -6.27
CA PHE A 71 -5.90 2.85 -6.55
C PHE A 71 -6.74 2.75 -7.83
N CYS A 72 -6.47 1.76 -8.67
CA CYS A 72 -7.34 1.49 -9.82
C CYS A 72 -8.72 1.00 -9.34
N LYS A 73 -9.74 1.03 -10.22
CA LYS A 73 -11.11 0.62 -9.88
C LYS A 73 -11.20 -0.76 -9.21
N LYS A 74 -10.36 -1.71 -9.62
CA LYS A 74 -10.32 -3.07 -9.05
C LYS A 74 -9.78 -3.08 -7.62
N CYS A 75 -8.62 -2.45 -7.39
CA CYS A 75 -8.00 -2.36 -6.06
C CYS A 75 -8.86 -1.54 -5.10
N ALA A 76 -9.44 -0.43 -5.57
CA ALA A 76 -10.34 0.40 -4.78
C ALA A 76 -11.59 -0.38 -4.36
N ALA A 77 -12.24 -1.10 -5.29
CA ALA A 77 -13.40 -1.92 -4.97
C ALA A 77 -13.08 -3.05 -3.98
N TYR A 78 -11.89 -3.64 -4.07
CA TYR A 78 -11.43 -4.63 -3.10
C TYR A 78 -11.25 -4.03 -1.69
N LEU A 79 -10.61 -2.87 -1.58
CA LEU A 79 -10.41 -2.17 -0.30
C LEU A 79 -11.73 -1.65 0.29
N GLN A 80 -12.64 -1.13 -0.54
CA GLN A 80 -13.98 -0.71 -0.10
C GLN A 80 -14.77 -1.88 0.48
N LYS A 81 -14.68 -3.08 -0.10
CA LYS A 81 -15.26 -4.31 0.48
C LYS A 81 -14.67 -4.69 1.83
N LYS A 82 -13.44 -4.24 2.13
CA LYS A 82 -12.76 -4.41 3.42
C LYS A 82 -13.03 -3.25 4.40
N GLY A 83 -13.86 -2.27 4.03
CA GLY A 83 -14.27 -1.16 4.89
C GLY A 83 -13.44 0.13 4.72
N TRP A 84 -12.57 0.22 3.72
CA TRP A 84 -11.83 1.46 3.45
C TRP A 84 -12.74 2.51 2.82
N LYS A 85 -12.64 3.76 3.29
CA LYS A 85 -13.23 4.94 2.64
C LYS A 85 -12.17 5.60 1.77
N LEU A 86 -12.27 5.37 0.46
CA LEU A 86 -11.34 5.85 -0.58
C LEU A 86 -12.01 6.91 -1.45
#